data_AF-A9LMZ6-F1
#
_entry.id   AF-A9LMZ6-F1
#
_cell.length_a   1.000
_cell.length_b   1.000
_cell.length_c   1.000
_cell.angle_alpha   90.00
_cell.angle_beta   90.00
_cell.angle_gamma   90.00
#
_symmetry.space_group_name_H-M   'P 1'
#
loop_
_entity.id
_entity.type
_entity.pdbx_description
1 polymer ?
#
loop_
_entity_poly.entity_id
_entity_poly.type
_entity_poly.pdbx_seq_one_letter_code
_entity_poly.pdbx_strand_id
1 'polypeptide(L)' 'EELGRLAEPQMTKDAVAGRIRRLLSMADRRAQELGIPDTNEAINELSYDADE' A
#
# COMPACT_ATOMS: atom_id res chain seq x y z
N GLU A 1 -6.74 -6.17 -12.45
CA GLU A 1 -5.74 -6.90 -13.28
C GLU A 1 -5.15 -6.08 -14.45
N GLU A 2 -5.64 -4.86 -14.72
CA GLU A 2 -5.36 -4.22 -16.02
C GLU A 2 -4.20 -3.21 -16.05
N LEU A 3 -3.81 -2.60 -14.92
CA LEU A 3 -2.77 -1.56 -14.90
C LEU A 3 -1.37 -2.07 -15.30
N GLY A 4 -1.07 -3.34 -15.04
CA GLY A 4 0.24 -3.92 -15.38
C GLY A 4 0.43 -4.16 -16.88
N ARG A 5 -0.67 -4.40 -17.62
CA ARG A 5 -0.67 -4.69 -19.07
C ARG A 5 -0.45 -3.45 -19.94
N LEU A 6 -0.69 -2.26 -19.38
CA LEU A 6 -0.56 -0.98 -20.09
C LEU A 6 0.87 -0.41 -20.06
N ALA A 7 1.78 -1.02 -19.29
CA ALA A 7 3.18 -0.61 -19.22
C ALA A 7 4.05 -1.47 -20.16
N GLU A 8 5.00 -0.85 -20.88
CA GLU A 8 6.05 -1.53 -21.63
C GLU A 8 7.42 -1.19 -21.04
N PRO A 9 8.15 -2.17 -20.47
CA PRO A 9 7.77 -3.58 -20.29
C PRO A 9 6.63 -3.77 -19.27
N GLN A 10 5.91 -4.89 -19.41
CA GLN A 10 4.82 -5.26 -18.51
C GLN A 10 5.29 -5.27 -17.06
N MET A 11 4.57 -4.58 -16.19
CA MET A 11 4.90 -4.57 -14.77
C MET A 11 4.58 -5.91 -14.12
N THR A 12 5.54 -6.45 -13.37
CA THR A 12 5.34 -7.67 -12.56
C THR A 12 4.60 -7.35 -11.26
N LYS A 13 3.94 -8.36 -10.68
CA LYS A 13 3.30 -8.23 -9.36
C LYS A 13 4.30 -7.80 -8.28
N ASP A 14 5.54 -8.27 -8.36
CA ASP A 14 6.61 -7.88 -7.43
C ASP A 14 7.02 -6.42 -7.57
N ALA A 15 7.12 -5.92 -8.80
CA ALA A 15 7.41 -4.52 -9.07
C ALA A 15 6.30 -3.61 -8.52
N VAL A 16 5.03 -4.01 -8.69
CA VAL A 16 3.87 -3.31 -8.13
C VAL A 16 3.89 -3.37 -6.60
N ALA A 17 4.09 -4.54 -6.00
CA ALA A 17 4.16 -4.70 -4.55
C ALA A 17 5.28 -3.85 -3.93
N GLY A 18 6.45 -3.77 -4.60
CA GLY A 18 7.55 -2.91 -4.19
C GLY A 18 7.20 -1.42 -4.26
N ARG A 19 6.44 -0.98 -5.27
CA ARG A 19 5.96 0.42 -5.37
C ARG A 19 4.95 0.75 -4.27
N ILE A 20 4.03 -0.16 -3.97
CA ILE A 20 3.05 0.02 -2.89
C ILE A 20 3.77 0.16 -1.55
N ARG A 21 4.70 -0.75 -1.22
CA ARG A 21 5.49 -0.64 0.02
C ARG A 21 6.23 0.69 0.13
N ARG A 22 6.89 1.15 -0.95
CA ARG A 22 7.56 2.45 -0.95
C ARG A 22 6.60 3.61 -0.74
N LEU A 23 5.42 3.57 -1.36
CA LEU A 23 4.39 4.60 -1.17
C LEU A 23 3.92 4.65 0.28
N LEU A 24 3.62 3.51 0.88
CA LEU A 24 3.22 3.41 2.30
C LEU A 24 4.33 3.95 3.22
N SER A 25 5.57 3.53 3.03
CA SER A 25 6.69 4.05 3.84
C SER A 25 6.89 5.57 3.70
N MET A 26 6.66 6.14 2.52
CA MET A 26 6.71 7.59 2.33
C MET A 26 5.53 8.29 3.02
N ALA A 27 4.33 7.70 2.97
CA ALA A 27 3.16 8.21 3.67
C ALA A 27 3.36 8.15 5.19
N ASP A 28 3.87 7.04 5.72
CA ASP A 28 4.14 6.86 7.16
C ASP A 28 5.17 7.88 7.67
N ARG A 29 6.24 8.10 6.91
CA ARG A 29 7.21 9.16 7.24
C ARG A 29 6.55 10.53 7.29
N ARG A 30 5.67 10.83 6.33
CA ARG A 30 4.95 12.11 6.30
C ARG A 30 3.96 12.23 7.46
N ALA A 31 3.30 11.14 7.83
CA ALA A 31 2.39 11.08 8.97
C ALA A 31 3.12 11.39 10.28
N GLN A 32 4.32 10.83 10.48
CA GLN A 32 5.17 11.13 11.62
C GLN A 32 5.54 12.62 11.70
N GLU A 33 5.91 13.24 10.56
CA GLU A 33 6.21 14.67 10.51
C GLU A 33 4.99 15.56 10.84
N LEU A 34 3.79 15.09 10.51
CA LEU A 34 2.53 15.78 10.77
C LEU A 34 1.92 15.47 12.14
N GLY A 35 2.46 14.48 12.86
CA GLY A 35 1.90 14.00 14.13
C GLY A 35 0.53 13.33 13.98
N ILE A 36 0.26 12.70 12.83
CA ILE A 36 -0.98 11.97 12.55
C ILE A 36 -0.71 10.45 12.51
N PRO A 37 -1.76 9.61 12.66
CA PRO A 37 -1.71 8.16 12.42
C PRO A 37 -0.99 7.72 11.15
N ASP A 38 -0.28 6.59 11.23
CA ASP A 38 0.36 5.95 10.09
C ASP A 38 -0.62 5.09 9.26
N THR A 39 -0.15 4.50 8.16
CA THR A 39 -1.02 3.75 7.25
C THR A 39 -1.48 2.39 7.79
N ASN A 40 -0.86 1.84 8.84
CA ASN A 40 -1.29 0.57 9.44
C ASN A 40 -2.53 0.74 10.31
N GLU A 41 -2.74 1.91 10.90
CA GLU A 41 -3.90 2.18 11.75
C GLU A 41 -5.23 2.03 10.99
N ALA A 42 -5.23 2.33 9.68
CA ALA A 42 -6.39 2.15 8.81
C ALA A 42 -6.76 0.67 8.53
N ILE A 43 -5.83 -0.27 8.80
CA ILE A 43 -6.04 -1.70 8.51
C ILE A 43 -6.74 -2.42 9.67
N ASN A 44 -6.68 -1.88 10.90
CA ASN A 44 -7.36 -2.46 12.06
C ASN A 44 -8.89 -2.55 11.90
N GLU A 45 -9.48 -1.77 10.99
CA GLU A 45 -10.93 -1.77 10.72
C GLU A 45 -11.35 -2.88 9.73
N LEU A 46 -10.42 -3.44 8.95
CA LEU A 46 -10.69 -4.46 7.93
C LEU A 46 -10.51 -5.90 8.43
N SER A 47 -10.02 -6.09 9.66
CA SER A 47 -9.70 -7.42 10.22
C SER A 47 -10.88 -8.13 10.90
N TYR A 48 -12.11 -7.66 10.76
CA TYR A 48 -13.26 -8.20 11.50
C TYR A 48 -14.14 -9.23 10.77
N ASP A 49 -13.90 -9.54 9.48
CA ASP A 49 -14.83 -10.41 8.71
C ASP A 49 -14.15 -11.64 8.07
N ALA A 50 -13.02 -12.12 8.60
CA ALA A 50 -12.33 -13.31 8.08
C ALA A 50 -12.58 -14.59 8.89
N ASP A 51 -13.39 -14.52 9.95
CA ASP A 51 -13.83 -15.68 10.75
C ASP A 51 -15.34 -15.91 10.58
N GLU A 52 -15.77 -16.34 9.38
CA GLU A 52 -16.96 -17.20 9.17
C GLU A 52 -16.86 -18.04 7.88
#